data_AF-G7WLN2-F1
#
_entry.id   AF-G7WLN2-F1
#
_cell.length_a   1.000
_cell.length_b   1.000
_cell.length_c   1.000
_cell.angle_alpha   90.00
_cell.angle_beta   90.00
_cell.angle_gamma   90.00
#
_symmetry.space_group_name_H-M   'P 1'
#
loop_
_entity.id
_entity.type
_entity.pdbx_description
1 polymer ?
#
loop_
_entity_poly.entity_id
_entity_poly.type
_entity_poly.pdbx_seq_one_letter_code
_entity_poly.pdbx_strand_id
1 'polypeptide(L)'
;MDVVAVDISGRHAVAGRYIMVSASVAARISPEGVERTRRMRLVPRVAESVDMEVVIGLMEESVRGLSGVVLAERGDLYNLERWRVESILGREFKYPESRGERRAVELAHHASFAGRRLALRLMDEGWDSVEG
;
A
#
# COMPACT_ATOMS: atom_id res chain seq x y z
N MET A 1 12.56 -15.86 -2.01
CA MET A 1 11.11 -15.85 -2.27
C MET A 1 10.75 -14.58 -3.02
N ASP A 2 9.75 -14.63 -3.90
CA ASP A 2 9.25 -13.44 -4.59
C ASP A 2 7.95 -12.96 -3.94
N VAL A 3 7.91 -11.67 -3.59
CA VAL A 3 6.84 -11.06 -2.79
C VAL A 3 6.39 -9.74 -3.41
N VAL A 4 5.16 -9.35 -3.07
CA VAL A 4 4.61 -8.02 -3.32
C VAL A 4 4.19 -7.45 -1.97
N ALA A 5 5.03 -6.63 -1.36
CA ALA A 5 4.69 -5.93 -0.14
C ALA A 5 3.81 -4.72 -0.45
N VAL A 6 2.77 -4.49 0.34
CA VAL A 6 1.83 -3.39 0.13
C VAL A 6 1.47 -2.73 1.45
N ASP A 7 1.32 -1.41 1.41
CA ASP A 7 0.90 -0.56 2.53
C ASP A 7 0.00 0.56 1.98
N ILE A 8 -0.89 1.09 2.82
CA ILE A 8 -1.77 2.22 2.48
C ILE A 8 -1.63 3.33 3.54
N SER A 9 -1.11 4.47 3.11
CA SER A 9 -1.10 5.69 3.92
C SER A 9 -2.37 6.52 3.69
N GLY A 10 -2.74 7.35 4.67
CA GLY A 10 -3.77 8.38 4.50
C GLY A 10 -5.19 8.00 4.88
N ARG A 11 -5.35 7.03 5.79
CA ARG A 11 -6.64 6.63 6.37
C ARG A 11 -7.21 7.64 7.37
N HIS A 12 -6.72 8.88 7.36
CA HIS A 12 -7.19 9.98 8.19
C HIS A 12 -7.60 11.13 7.28
N ALA A 13 -8.76 11.71 7.57
CA ALA A 13 -9.33 12.78 6.76
C ALA A 13 -8.50 14.07 6.86
N VAL A 14 -8.35 14.76 5.75
CA VAL A 14 -7.78 16.10 5.60
C VAL A 14 -8.84 16.93 4.89
N ALA A 15 -9.29 18.03 5.49
CA ALA A 15 -10.38 18.86 4.97
C ALA A 15 -11.65 18.05 4.58
N GLY A 16 -12.00 17.04 5.38
CA GLY A 16 -13.18 16.19 5.15
C GLY A 16 -13.02 15.13 4.06
N ARG A 17 -11.83 14.95 3.48
CA ARG A 17 -11.55 13.91 2.46
C ARG A 17 -10.38 13.03 2.86
N TYR A 18 -10.37 11.79 2.39
CA TYR A 18 -9.26 10.86 2.59
C TYR A 18 -8.36 10.88 1.36
N ILE A 19 -7.14 11.38 1.55
CA ILE A 19 -6.11 11.38 0.51
C ILE A 19 -5.19 10.21 0.82
N MET A 20 -5.51 9.07 0.23
CA MET A 20 -4.82 7.81 0.42
C MET A 20 -3.80 7.57 -0.68
N VAL A 21 -2.73 6.87 -0.34
CA VAL A 21 -1.77 6.34 -1.32
C VAL A 21 -1.45 4.91 -0.94
N SER A 22 -1.72 3.98 -1.85
CA SER A 22 -1.18 2.62 -1.73
C SER A 22 0.16 2.53 -2.43
N ALA A 23 1.13 1.98 -1.73
CA ALA A 23 2.39 1.58 -2.32
C ALA A 23 2.47 0.06 -2.41
N SER A 24 2.88 -0.47 -3.56
CA SER A 24 3.22 -1.88 -3.72
C SER A 24 4.66 -2.02 -4.20
N VAL A 25 5.40 -2.96 -3.59
CA VAL A 25 6.82 -3.22 -3.84
C VAL A 25 6.99 -4.69 -4.19
N ALA A 26 7.23 -4.96 -5.47
CA ALA A 26 7.59 -6.29 -5.94
C ALA A 26 9.08 -6.53 -5.73
N ALA A 27 9.43 -7.52 -4.91
CA ALA A 27 10.81 -7.77 -4.50
C ALA A 27 11.14 -9.27 -4.42
N ARG A 28 12.44 -9.57 -4.58
CA ARG A 28 13.04 -10.84 -4.19
C ARG A 28 13.58 -10.67 -2.77
N ILE A 29 13.25 -11.58 -1.87
CA ILE A 29 13.69 -11.58 -0.47
C ILE A 29 14.34 -12.91 -0.07
N SER A 30 15.24 -12.84 0.90
CA SER A 30 15.68 -13.95 1.75
C SER A 30 15.03 -13.82 3.14
N PRO A 31 15.16 -14.81 4.04
CA PRO A 31 14.71 -14.64 5.43
C PRO A 31 15.34 -13.45 6.16
N GLU A 32 16.55 -13.04 5.76
CA GLU A 32 17.36 -11.98 6.39
C GLU A 32 17.08 -10.58 5.82
N GLY A 33 16.61 -10.48 4.56
CA GLY A 33 16.46 -9.18 3.93
C GLY A 33 15.90 -9.16 2.52
N VAL A 34 15.84 -7.96 1.95
CA VAL A 34 15.50 -7.72 0.55
C VAL A 34 16.76 -7.90 -0.30
N GLU A 35 16.72 -8.86 -1.22
CA GLU A 35 17.83 -9.12 -2.15
C GLU A 35 17.78 -8.18 -3.36
N ARG A 36 16.56 -7.91 -3.86
CA ARG A 36 16.33 -7.06 -5.04
C ARG A 36 14.92 -6.51 -5.07
N THR A 37 14.79 -5.20 -5.26
CA THR A 37 13.51 -4.58 -5.65
C THR A 37 13.38 -4.59 -7.15
N ARG A 38 12.26 -5.09 -7.69
CA ARG A 38 12.00 -5.15 -9.13
C ARG A 38 11.15 -3.99 -9.61
N ARG A 39 10.06 -3.71 -8.89
CA ARG A 39 9.10 -2.67 -9.26
C ARG A 39 8.47 -2.09 -8.01
N MET A 40 8.21 -0.80 -8.05
CA MET A 40 7.40 -0.09 -7.08
C MET A 40 6.26 0.60 -7.83
N ARG A 41 5.06 0.60 -7.24
CA ARG A 41 3.91 1.35 -7.76
C ARG A 41 3.31 2.17 -6.62
N LEU A 42 2.97 3.42 -6.91
CA LEU A 42 2.18 4.28 -6.05
C LEU A 42 0.83 4.52 -6.73
N VAL A 43 -0.25 4.28 -6.00
CA VAL A 43 -1.62 4.50 -6.48
C VAL A 43 -2.28 5.49 -5.52
N PRO A 44 -2.41 6.78 -5.90
CA PRO A 44 -3.15 7.75 -5.11
C PRO A 44 -4.66 7.57 -5.28
N ARG A 45 -5.42 7.89 -4.23
CA ARG A 45 -6.87 7.90 -4.25
C ARG A 45 -7.43 8.96 -3.32
N VAL A 46 -8.38 9.74 -3.84
CA VAL A 46 -9.23 10.59 -3.02
C VAL A 46 -10.53 9.83 -2.76
N ALA A 47 -10.93 9.72 -1.50
CA ALA A 47 -12.16 9.05 -1.10
C ALA A 47 -12.93 9.86 -0.05
N GLU A 48 -14.24 9.63 0.01
CA GLU A 48 -15.13 10.23 1.01
C GLU A 48 -15.19 9.40 2.31
N SER A 49 -14.81 8.13 2.25
CA SER A 49 -14.73 7.21 3.39
C SER A 49 -13.49 6.31 3.31
N VAL A 50 -13.25 5.59 4.41
CA VAL A 50 -12.21 4.54 4.52
C VAL A 50 -12.88 3.20 4.83
N ASP A 51 -13.92 2.88 4.08
CA ASP A 51 -14.58 1.58 4.22
C ASP A 51 -13.72 0.46 3.63
N MET A 52 -13.96 -0.76 4.10
CA MET A 52 -13.18 -1.93 3.74
C MET A 52 -13.10 -2.14 2.21
N GLU A 53 -14.20 -1.91 1.49
CA GLU A 53 -14.26 -2.01 0.03
C GLU A 53 -13.31 -1.04 -0.67
N VAL A 54 -13.24 0.21 -0.20
CA VAL A 54 -12.35 1.24 -0.76
C VAL A 54 -10.89 0.84 -0.56
N VAL A 55 -10.56 0.36 0.64
CA VAL A 55 -9.19 -0.08 0.99
C VAL A 55 -8.78 -1.31 0.18
N ILE A 56 -9.66 -2.31 0.08
CA ILE A 56 -9.41 -3.52 -0.72
C ILE A 56 -9.22 -3.16 -2.19
N GLY A 57 -10.14 -2.39 -2.79
CA GLY A 57 -10.04 -2.00 -4.19
C GLY A 57 -8.79 -1.16 -4.48
N LEU A 58 -8.26 -0.45 -3.49
CA LEU A 58 -6.99 0.26 -3.59
C LEU A 58 -5.78 -0.68 -3.58
N MET A 59 -5.80 -1.64 -2.68
CA MET A 59 -4.78 -2.69 -2.60
C MET A 59 -4.76 -3.53 -3.89
N GLU A 60 -5.91 -3.97 -4.39
CA GLU A 60 -6.04 -4.75 -5.61
C GLU A 60 -5.45 -4.02 -6.83
N GLU A 61 -5.78 -2.74 -6.97
CA GLU A 61 -5.23 -1.90 -8.03
C GLU A 61 -3.71 -1.76 -7.93
N SER A 62 -3.18 -1.55 -6.72
CA SER A 62 -1.75 -1.38 -6.52
C SER A 62 -0.96 -2.66 -6.80
N VAL A 63 -1.51 -3.84 -6.47
CA VAL A 63 -0.84 -5.13 -6.71
C VAL A 63 -1.10 -5.72 -8.11
N ARG A 64 -2.02 -5.13 -8.90
CA ARG A 64 -2.42 -5.64 -10.23
C ARG A 64 -1.23 -5.79 -11.18
N GLY A 65 -1.05 -6.98 -11.73
CA GLY A 65 0.04 -7.30 -12.66
C GLY A 65 1.43 -7.42 -12.01
N LEU A 66 1.52 -7.44 -10.68
CA LEU A 66 2.74 -7.79 -9.94
C LEU A 66 2.68 -9.25 -9.50
N SER A 67 3.76 -10.00 -9.67
CA SER A 67 3.85 -11.42 -9.30
C SER A 67 4.54 -11.64 -7.95
N GLY A 68 4.10 -12.64 -7.19
CA GLY A 68 4.64 -12.99 -5.87
C GLY A 68 3.56 -13.05 -4.80
N VAL A 69 3.93 -13.54 -3.61
CA VAL A 69 3.01 -13.58 -2.46
C VAL A 69 2.78 -12.17 -1.94
N VAL A 70 1.53 -11.81 -1.69
CA VAL A 70 1.18 -10.49 -1.20
C VAL A 70 1.46 -10.41 0.30
N LEU A 71 2.17 -9.37 0.74
CA LEU A 71 2.46 -9.09 2.15
C LEU A 71 1.84 -7.75 2.54
N ALA A 72 1.19 -7.69 3.70
CA ALA A 72 0.72 -6.44 4.29
C ALA A 72 0.87 -6.48 5.81
N GLU A 73 0.82 -5.32 6.46
CA GLU A 73 0.87 -5.24 7.91
C GLU A 73 -0.44 -5.67 8.57
N ARG A 74 -0.34 -6.18 9.81
CA ARG A 74 -1.53 -6.45 10.62
C ARG A 74 -2.15 -5.10 10.98
N GLY A 75 -3.38 -4.89 10.51
CA GLY A 75 -4.09 -3.61 10.66
C GLY A 75 -4.44 -2.98 9.32
N ASP A 76 -3.65 -3.23 8.26
CA ASP A 76 -3.94 -2.70 6.93
C ASP A 76 -5.28 -3.20 6.38
N LEU A 77 -5.68 -4.40 6.77
CA LEU A 77 -6.90 -5.04 6.32
C LEU A 77 -7.86 -5.26 7.48
N TYR A 78 -7.97 -4.31 8.42
CA TYR A 78 -8.90 -4.40 9.55
C TYR A 78 -8.75 -5.71 10.36
N ASN A 79 -7.54 -6.24 10.41
CA ASN A 79 -7.22 -7.53 11.04
C ASN A 79 -7.99 -8.74 10.48
N LEU A 80 -8.38 -8.70 9.21
CA LEU A 80 -8.98 -9.85 8.52
C LEU A 80 -8.07 -11.08 8.59
N GLU A 81 -8.70 -12.25 8.68
CA GLU A 81 -8.00 -13.53 8.60
C GLU A 81 -7.40 -13.74 7.20
N ARG A 82 -6.24 -14.42 7.15
CA ARG A 82 -5.47 -14.65 5.93
C ARG A 82 -6.34 -15.18 4.78
N TRP A 83 -7.10 -16.25 5.04
CA TRP A 83 -7.91 -16.92 4.02
C TRP A 83 -8.96 -15.98 3.39
N ARG A 84 -9.47 -15.00 4.15
CA ARG A 84 -10.45 -14.04 3.66
C ARG A 84 -9.82 -13.05 2.70
N VAL A 85 -8.62 -12.56 3.04
CA VAL A 85 -7.83 -11.70 2.15
C VAL A 85 -7.44 -12.45 0.88
N GLU A 86 -7.01 -13.70 0.99
CA GLU A 86 -6.69 -14.55 -0.17
C GLU A 86 -7.88 -14.74 -1.10
N SER A 87 -9.07 -14.98 -0.52
CA SER A 87 -10.32 -15.14 -1.26
C SER A 87 -10.70 -13.88 -2.02
N ILE A 88 -10.48 -12.71 -1.42
CA ILE A 88 -10.76 -11.40 -2.02
C ILE A 88 -9.76 -11.11 -3.14
N LEU A 89 -8.46 -11.21 -2.87
CA LEU A 89 -7.41 -10.86 -3.82
C LEU A 89 -7.26 -11.91 -4.95
N GLY A 90 -7.79 -13.12 -4.78
CA GLY A 90 -7.56 -14.25 -5.67
C GLY A 90 -6.09 -14.67 -5.73
N ARG A 91 -5.33 -14.42 -4.65
CA ARG A 91 -3.86 -14.54 -4.59
C ARG A 91 -3.40 -15.03 -3.22
N GLU A 92 -2.26 -15.70 -3.21
CA GLU A 92 -1.56 -16.06 -1.97
C GLU A 92 -1.20 -14.78 -1.18
N PHE A 93 -1.54 -14.79 0.10
CA PHE A 93 -1.34 -13.66 1.00
C PHE A 93 -0.82 -14.14 2.35
N LYS A 94 0.08 -13.36 2.97
CA LYS A 94 0.48 -13.61 4.35
C LYS A 94 0.87 -12.34 5.07
N TYR A 95 0.80 -12.41 6.40
CA TYR A 95 1.41 -11.42 7.28
C TYR A 95 2.91 -11.73 7.44
N PRO A 96 3.80 -10.72 7.55
CA PRO A 96 5.24 -10.92 7.71
C PRO A 96 5.62 -11.74 8.95
N GLU A 97 6.53 -12.70 8.78
CA GLU A 97 7.05 -13.59 9.83
C GLU A 97 8.58 -13.51 9.94
N SER A 98 9.27 -13.36 8.80
CA SER A 98 10.72 -13.22 8.70
C SER A 98 11.19 -11.76 8.73
N ARG A 99 12.52 -11.54 8.78
CA ARG A 99 13.10 -10.18 8.71
C ARG A 99 13.01 -9.62 7.31
N GLY A 100 13.22 -10.45 6.28
CA GLY A 100 13.10 -10.02 4.89
C GLY A 100 11.68 -9.60 4.51
N GLU A 101 10.67 -10.32 4.98
CA GLU A 101 9.26 -9.94 4.77
C GLU A 101 8.93 -8.61 5.46
N ARG A 102 9.35 -8.42 6.72
CA ARG A 102 9.16 -7.15 7.44
C ARG A 102 9.82 -5.99 6.72
N ARG A 103 11.08 -6.16 6.28
CA ARG A 103 11.79 -5.12 5.51
C ARG A 103 11.12 -4.77 4.19
N ALA A 104 10.51 -5.75 3.52
CA ALA A 104 9.76 -5.48 2.29
C ALA A 104 8.51 -4.62 2.58
N VAL A 105 7.80 -4.91 3.68
CA VAL A 105 6.64 -4.10 4.10
C VAL A 105 7.04 -2.72 4.61
N GLU A 106 8.12 -2.60 5.38
CA GLU A 106 8.70 -1.29 5.76
C GLU A 106 9.03 -0.43 4.53
N LEU A 107 9.54 -1.05 3.46
CA LEU A 107 9.79 -0.35 2.19
C LEU A 107 8.49 0.19 1.57
N ALA A 108 7.43 -0.62 1.57
CA ALA A 108 6.11 -0.19 1.08
C ALA A 108 5.53 0.92 1.96
N HIS A 109 5.67 0.82 3.28
CA HIS A 109 5.24 1.82 4.24
C HIS A 109 5.92 3.19 4.04
N HIS A 110 7.24 3.20 3.89
CA HIS A 110 7.95 4.45 3.58
C HIS A 110 7.54 5.03 2.22
N ALA A 111 7.32 4.18 1.22
CA ALA A 111 6.90 4.60 -0.10
C ALA A 111 5.48 5.19 -0.10
N SER A 112 4.52 4.57 0.61
CA SER A 112 3.14 5.06 0.71
C SER A 112 3.09 6.39 1.45
N PHE A 113 3.86 6.53 2.54
CA PHE A 113 3.95 7.75 3.33
C PHE A 113 4.58 8.90 2.53
N ALA A 114 5.70 8.65 1.86
CA ALA A 114 6.35 9.63 1.00
C ALA A 114 5.44 10.04 -0.18
N GLY A 115 4.79 9.07 -0.81
CA GLY A 115 3.83 9.30 -1.89
C GLY A 115 2.65 10.15 -1.45
N ARG A 116 2.09 9.89 -0.26
CA ARG A 116 1.02 10.70 0.31
C ARG A 116 1.47 12.13 0.59
N ARG A 117 2.67 12.30 1.17
CA ARG A 117 3.21 13.63 1.46
C ARG A 117 3.39 14.44 0.17
N LEU A 118 3.83 13.80 -0.91
CA LEU A 118 3.90 14.44 -2.22
C LEU A 118 2.51 14.80 -2.75
N ALA A 119 1.54 13.88 -2.69
CA ALA A 119 0.17 14.13 -3.13
C ALA A 119 -0.48 15.32 -2.40
N LEU A 120 -0.28 15.43 -1.08
CA LEU A 120 -0.77 16.57 -0.29
C LEU A 120 -0.14 17.90 -0.72
N ARG A 121 1.17 17.93 -0.94
CA ARG A 121 1.86 19.15 -1.40
C ARG A 121 1.37 19.60 -2.77
N LEU A 122 1.20 18.67 -3.70
CA LEU A 122 0.70 18.98 -5.04
C LEU A 122 -0.74 19.50 -5.02
N MET A 123 -1.56 19.06 -4.05
CA MET A 123 -2.91 19.62 -3.87
C MET A 123 -2.88 21.03 -3.29
N ASP A 124 -1.96 21.32 -2.38
CA ASP A 124 -1.75 22.65 -1.79
C ASP A 124 -1.29 23.64 -2.86
N GLU A 125 -0.22 23.29 -3.60
CA GLU A 125 0.31 24.08 -4.71
C GLU A 125 -0.71 24.28 -5.86
N GLY A 126 -1.57 23.27 -6.08
CA GLY A 126 -2.66 23.33 -7.04
C GLY A 126 -3.85 24.21 -6.59
N TRP A 127 -4.00 24.44 -5.29
CA TRP A 127 -5.03 25.34 -4.74
C TRP A 127 -4.58 26.80 -4.81
N ASP A 128 -3.31 27.06 -4.50
CA ASP A 128 -2.69 28.39 -4.58
C ASP A 128 -2.68 28.97 -6.01
N SER A 129 -2.75 28.12 -7.03
CA SER A 129 -2.76 28.54 -8.44
C SER A 129 -4.15 28.81 -9.02
N VAL A 130 -5.22 28.61 -8.25
CA VAL A 130 -6.62 28.90 -8.65
C VAL A 130 -7.17 30.16 -7.97
N GLU A 131 -6.53 30.64 -6.90
CA GLU A 131 -6.93 31.86 -6.18
C GLU A 131 -6.02 33.08 -6.48
N GLY A 132 -5.13 32.99 -7.48
CA GLY A 132 -4.22 34.07 -7.91
C GLY A 132 -4.69 34.87 -9.12
#